data_AF-A0A6N2L6U5-F1
#
_entry.id   AF-A0A6N2L6U5-F1
#
_cell.length_a   1.000
_cell.length_b   1.000
_cell.length_c   1.000
_cell.angle_alpha   90.00
_cell.angle_beta   90.00
_cell.angle_gamma   90.00
#
_symmetry.space_group_name_H-M   'P 1'
#
loop_
_entity.id
_entity.type
_entity.pdbx_description
1 polymer ?
#
loop_
_entity_poly.entity_id
_entity_poly.type
_entity_poly.pdbx_seq_one_letter_code
_entity_poly.pdbx_strand_id
1 'polypeptide(L)'
;MEIIFSRPSEDRTIPLNVIAERTKLSIEDVEHLLMKSLSVHLIEGIIDQVEGTVHVSWVQPRVLGISQVKSLRDRLDNWLDKVHTALLSVEAETPDLVAS
;
A
#
# COMPACT_ATOMS: atom_id res chain seq x y z
N MET A 1 -4.82 9.51 -6.42
CA MET A 1 -3.71 8.53 -6.44
C MET A 1 -2.71 8.73 -5.29
N GLU A 2 -2.37 9.97 -4.89
CA GLU A 2 -1.42 10.19 -3.79
C GLU A 2 -1.84 9.57 -2.45
N ILE A 3 -3.15 9.54 -2.17
CA ILE A 3 -3.70 8.90 -0.98
C ILE A 3 -3.36 7.40 -0.87
N ILE A 4 -3.19 6.71 -2.01
CA ILE A 4 -2.84 5.30 -2.04
C ILE A 4 -1.31 5.15 -1.95
N PHE A 5 -0.56 6.00 -2.67
CA PHE A 5 0.91 5.95 -2.71
C PHE A 5 1.56 6.28 -1.35
N SER A 6 0.96 7.23 -0.61
CA SER A 6 1.44 7.65 0.71
C SER A 6 1.28 6.58 1.79
N ARG A 7 0.45 5.55 1.56
CA ARG A 7 0.27 4.45 2.49
C ARG A 7 1.33 3.35 2.31
N PRO A 8 1.70 2.63 3.38
CA PRO A 8 2.51 1.42 3.28
C PRO A 8 1.85 0.37 2.38
N SER A 9 2.65 -0.51 1.78
CA SER A 9 2.13 -1.61 0.95
C SER A 9 1.28 -2.60 1.74
N GLU A 10 1.55 -2.75 3.03
CA GLU A 10 0.84 -3.64 3.96
C GLU A 10 -0.54 -3.10 4.38
N ASP A 11 -0.79 -1.80 4.21
CA ASP A 11 -2.04 -1.14 4.62
C ASP A 11 -2.63 -0.29 3.48
N ARG A 12 -3.19 -0.98 2.49
CA ARG A 12 -3.88 -0.37 1.33
C ARG A 12 -5.39 -0.58 1.34
N THR A 13 -5.96 -0.88 2.50
CA THR A 13 -7.41 -0.87 2.69
C THR A 13 -7.82 0.53 3.13
N ILE A 14 -8.62 1.20 2.29
CA ILE A 14 -8.97 2.61 2.46
C ILE A 14 -10.48 2.72 2.66
N PRO A 15 -10.95 3.29 3.78
CA PRO A 15 -12.36 3.59 3.98
C PRO A 15 -12.90 4.57 2.93
N LEU A 16 -14.09 4.30 2.38
CA LEU A 16 -14.73 5.13 1.36
C LEU A 16 -15.03 6.56 1.87
N ASN A 17 -15.35 6.71 3.16
CA ASN A 17 -15.54 8.02 3.78
C ASN A 17 -14.28 8.91 3.72
N VAL A 18 -13.09 8.34 3.95
CA VAL A 18 -11.82 9.07 3.85
C VAL A 18 -11.56 9.53 2.42
N ILE A 19 -11.94 8.71 1.43
CA ILE A 19 -11.84 9.09 0.02
C ILE A 19 -12.83 10.22 -0.28
N ALA A 20 -14.09 10.10 0.17
CA ALA A 20 -15.14 11.10 0.00
C ALA A 20 -14.75 12.47 0.58
N GLU A 21 -14.19 12.51 1.80
CA GLU A 21 -13.69 13.74 2.42
C GLU A 21 -12.57 14.40 1.59
N ARG A 22 -11.67 13.59 1.04
CA ARG A 22 -10.51 14.07 0.27
C ARG A 22 -10.89 14.54 -1.13
N THR A 23 -11.84 13.88 -1.77
CA THR A 23 -12.32 14.24 -3.11
C THR A 23 -13.45 15.26 -3.07
N LYS A 24 -14.05 15.49 -1.89
CA LYS A 24 -15.25 16.31 -1.68
C LYS A 24 -16.44 15.80 -2.49
N LEU A 25 -16.54 14.49 -2.65
CA LEU A 25 -17.61 13.80 -3.34
C LEU A 25 -18.53 13.11 -2.33
N SER A 26 -19.75 12.78 -2.76
CA SER A 26 -20.60 11.87 -2.00
C SER A 26 -20.02 10.45 -2.02
N ILE A 27 -20.42 9.59 -1.08
CA ILE A 27 -19.96 8.19 -1.06
C ILE A 27 -20.35 7.46 -2.35
N GLU A 28 -21.56 7.71 -2.87
CA GLU A 28 -22.06 7.14 -4.13
C GLU A 28 -21.18 7.55 -5.33
N ASP A 29 -20.81 8.84 -5.41
CA ASP A 29 -19.91 9.32 -6.47
C ASP A 29 -18.48 8.74 -6.34
N VAL A 30 -18.04 8.44 -5.12
CA VAL A 30 -16.74 7.77 -4.89
C VAL A 30 -16.76 6.35 -5.46
N GLU A 31 -17.83 5.59 -5.26
CA GLU A 31 -17.95 4.25 -5.83
C GLU A 31 -17.89 4.29 -7.36
N HIS A 32 -18.61 5.22 -7.99
CA HIS A 32 -18.53 5.43 -9.44
C HIS A 32 -17.12 5.81 -9.91
N LEU A 33 -16.43 6.69 -9.17
CA LEU A 33 -15.05 7.07 -9.46
C LEU A 33 -14.11 5.85 -9.37
N LEU A 34 -14.26 5.01 -8.34
CA LEU A 34 -13.44 3.82 -8.15
C LEU A 34 -13.71 2.78 -9.24
N MET A 35 -14.98 2.51 -9.57
CA MET A 35 -15.34 1.62 -10.68
C MET A 35 -14.74 2.09 -12.01
N LYS A 36 -14.79 3.39 -12.29
CA LYS A 36 -14.16 3.96 -13.49
C LYS A 36 -12.64 3.84 -13.46
N SER A 37 -12.01 4.06 -12.31
CA SER A 37 -10.56 3.95 -12.15
C SER A 37 -10.08 2.51 -12.35
N LEU A 38 -10.86 1.52 -11.89
CA LEU A 38 -10.63 0.10 -12.14
C LEU A 38 -10.82 -0.26 -13.62
N SER A 39 -11.88 0.24 -14.26
CA SER A 39 -12.20 -0.09 -15.65
C SER A 39 -11.18 0.44 -16.66
N VAL A 40 -10.59 1.61 -16.40
CA VAL A 40 -9.50 2.16 -17.22
C VAL A 40 -8.10 1.77 -16.72
N HIS A 41 -8.01 0.82 -15.78
CA HIS A 41 -6.75 0.25 -15.29
C HIS A 41 -5.77 1.30 -14.72
N LEU A 42 -6.30 2.32 -14.03
CA LEU A 42 -5.48 3.24 -13.23
C LEU A 42 -5.09 2.61 -11.89
N ILE A 43 -5.94 1.73 -11.39
CA ILE A 43 -5.77 0.96 -10.16
C ILE A 43 -6.27 -0.46 -10.37
N GLU A 44 -5.76 -1.39 -9.57
CA GLU A 44 -6.35 -2.71 -9.38
C GLU A 44 -6.73 -2.87 -7.91
N GLY A 45 -7.81 -3.58 -7.64
CA GLY A 45 -8.32 -3.72 -6.29
C GLY A 45 -9.73 -4.29 -6.20
N ILE A 46 -10.24 -4.37 -4.98
CA ILE A 46 -11.57 -4.87 -4.63
C ILE A 46 -12.28 -3.82 -3.79
N ILE A 47 -13.53 -3.51 -4.13
CA ILE A 47 -14.40 -2.63 -3.34
C ILE A 47 -15.27 -3.52 -2.46
N ASP A 48 -15.24 -3.30 -1.14
CA ASP A 48 -16.20 -3.88 -0.20
C ASP A 48 -17.18 -2.78 0.23
N GLN A 49 -18.35 -2.77 -0.40
CA GLN A 49 -19.38 -1.77 -0.12
C GLN A 49 -20.05 -2.00 1.25
N VAL A 50 -20.10 -3.24 1.74
CA VAL A 50 -20.74 -3.58 3.02
C VAL A 50 -19.88 -3.09 4.18
N GLU A 51 -18.57 -3.29 4.10
CA GLU A 51 -17.61 -2.74 5.06
C GLU A 51 -17.34 -1.24 4.79
N GLY A 52 -17.64 -0.75 3.59
CA GLY A 52 -17.38 0.63 3.18
C GLY A 52 -15.89 0.88 2.97
N THR A 53 -15.16 -0.09 2.42
CA THR A 53 -13.71 -0.03 2.19
C THR A 53 -13.34 -0.37 0.74
N VAL A 54 -12.16 0.06 0.30
CA VAL A 54 -11.54 -0.40 -0.94
C VAL A 54 -10.14 -0.88 -0.65
N HIS A 55 -9.84 -2.11 -1.07
CA HIS A 55 -8.51 -2.68 -1.04
C HIS A 55 -7.83 -2.45 -2.39
N VAL A 56 -6.69 -1.74 -2.42
CA VAL A 56 -5.95 -1.45 -3.66
C VAL A 56 -4.68 -2.28 -3.74
N SER A 57 -4.62 -3.23 -4.67
CA SER A 57 -3.46 -4.10 -4.89
C SER A 57 -2.37 -3.40 -5.72
N TRP A 58 -2.78 -2.61 -6.71
CA TRP A 58 -1.86 -1.97 -7.66
C TRP A 58 -2.32 -0.59 -8.09
N VAL A 59 -1.37 0.25 -8.49
CA VAL A 59 -1.59 1.60 -8.98
C VAL A 59 -0.67 1.85 -10.18
N GLN A 60 -1.19 2.51 -11.21
CA GLN A 60 -0.41 2.86 -12.39
C GLN A 60 0.84 3.69 -12.03
N PRO A 61 2.05 3.27 -12.49
CA PRO A 61 3.27 4.04 -12.31
C PRO A 61 3.16 5.44 -12.92
N ARG A 62 3.75 6.42 -12.25
CA ARG A 62 3.78 7.82 -12.70
C ARG A 62 5.10 8.49 -12.34
N VAL A 63 5.37 9.64 -12.94
CA VAL A 63 6.52 10.48 -12.59
C VAL A 63 6.40 10.93 -11.13
N LEU A 64 7.50 10.84 -10.39
CA LEU A 64 7.58 11.20 -8.98
C LEU A 64 8.39 12.47 -8.77
N GLY A 65 7.97 13.28 -7.80
CA GLY A 65 8.75 14.40 -7.29
C GLY A 65 9.85 13.95 -6.32
N ILE A 66 10.83 14.82 -6.07
CA ILE A 66 12.00 14.53 -5.22
C ILE A 66 11.60 14.07 -3.80
N SER A 67 10.57 14.68 -3.21
CA SER A 67 10.08 14.29 -1.88
C SER A 67 9.53 12.87 -1.85
N GLN A 68 8.81 12.46 -2.90
CA GLN A 68 8.25 11.11 -3.04
C GLN A 68 9.35 10.08 -3.25
N VAL A 69 10.38 10.41 -4.04
CA VAL A 69 11.57 9.57 -4.22
C VAL A 69 12.28 9.37 -2.89
N LYS A 70 12.41 10.42 -2.07
CA LYS A 70 12.98 10.30 -0.72
C LYS A 70 12.16 9.36 0.15
N SER A 71 10.82 9.48 0.15
CA SER A 71 9.96 8.54 0.89
C SER A 71 10.09 7.10 0.41
N LEU A 72 10.31 6.86 -0.89
CA LEU A 72 10.59 5.52 -1.41
C LEU A 72 11.93 4.98 -0.92
N ARG A 73 12.98 5.81 -0.91
CA ARG A 73 14.28 5.45 -0.36
C ARG A 73 14.16 5.04 1.11
N ASP A 74 13.52 5.87 1.93
CA ASP A 74 13.38 5.60 3.36
C ASP A 74 12.57 4.30 3.61
N ARG A 75 11.59 3.98 2.75
CA ARG A 75 10.88 2.69 2.80
C ARG A 75 11.77 1.49 2.43
N LEU A 76 12.65 1.66 1.45
CA LEU A 76 13.60 0.62 1.04
C LEU A 76 14.64 0.36 2.13
N ASP A 77 15.17 1.41 2.75
CA ASP A 77 16.13 1.31 3.86
C ASP A 77 15.51 0.52 5.03
N ASN A 78 14.28 0.87 5.43
CA ASN A 78 13.55 0.15 6.47
C ASN A 78 13.32 -1.34 6.12
N TRP A 79 13.09 -1.66 4.84
CA TRP A 79 12.93 -3.04 4.42
C TRP A 79 14.26 -3.81 4.48
N LEU A 80 15.37 -3.16 4.11
CA LEU A 80 16.71 -3.73 4.21
C LEU A 80 17.06 -4.06 5.67
N ASP A 81 16.72 -3.17 6.61
CA ASP A 81 16.91 -3.41 8.05
C ASP A 81 16.10 -4.62 8.55
N LYS A 82 14.85 -4.76 8.10
CA LYS A 82 14.02 -5.94 8.41
C LYS A 82 14.66 -7.23 7.89
N VAL A 83 15.18 -7.22 6.66
CA VAL A 83 15.86 -8.39 6.05
C VAL A 83 17.14 -8.72 6.82
N HIS A 84 17.93 -7.71 7.20
CA HIS A 84 19.14 -7.92 7.99
C HIS A 84 18.82 -8.50 9.37
N THR A 85 17.77 -8.00 10.04
CA THR A 85 17.31 -8.53 11.32
C THR A 85 16.89 -10.00 11.18
N ALA A 86 16.12 -10.34 10.14
CA ALA A 86 15.72 -11.72 9.88
C ALA A 86 16.92 -12.65 9.63
N LEU A 87 17.94 -12.17 8.90
CA LEU A 87 19.19 -12.92 8.70
C LEU A 87 19.88 -13.23 10.03
N LEU A 88 20.05 -12.22 10.89
CA LEU A 88 20.68 -12.39 12.20
C LEU A 88 19.91 -13.36 13.10
N SER A 89 18.57 -13.34 13.06
CA SER A 89 17.74 -14.30 13.79
C SER A 89 17.99 -15.73 13.33
N VAL A 90 18.08 -15.96 12.01
CA VAL A 90 18.37 -17.29 11.47
C VAL A 90 19.79 -17.75 11.83
N GLU A 91 20.79 -16.86 11.73
CA GLU A 91 22.17 -17.18 12.11
C GLU A 91 22.30 -17.54 13.60
N ALA A 92 21.52 -16.90 14.48
CA ALA A 92 21.53 -17.19 15.91
C ALA A 92 20.92 -18.56 16.26
N GLU A 93 19.92 -19.03 15.51
CA GLU A 93 19.26 -20.33 15.73
C GLU A 93 19.98 -21.50 15.03
N THR A 94 20.85 -21.21 14.05
CA THR A 94 21.59 -22.23 13.28
C THR A 94 22.47 -23.15 14.14
N PRO A 95 23.19 -22.69 15.19
CA PRO A 95 24.02 -23.56 16.03
C PRO A 95 23.23 -24.66 16.76
N ASP A 96 22.00 -24.39 17.20
CA ASP A 96 21.15 -25.36 17.91
C ASP A 96 20.62 -26.46 16.97
N LEU A 97 20.39 -26.13 15.70
CA LEU A 97 19.88 -27.06 14.68
C LEU A 97 20.95 -27.99 14.10
N VAL A 98 22.22 -27.55 14.05
CA VAL A 98 23.34 -28.34 13.50
C VAL A 98 24.00 -29.23 14.55
N ALA A 99 23.80 -28.93 15.84
CA ALA A 99 24.34 -29.70 16.97
C ALA A 99 23.42 -30.86 17.44
N SER A 100 22.28 -31.10 16.78
CA SER A 100 21.32 -32.18 17.06
C SER A 100 21.47 -33.37 16.11
#